data_AF-A0A953JJH5-F1
#
_entry.id   AF-A0A953JJH5-F1
#
_cell.length_a   1.000
_cell.length_b   1.000
_cell.length_c   1.000
_cell.angle_alpha   90.00
_cell.angle_beta   90.00
_cell.angle_gamma   90.00
#
_symmetry.space_group_name_H-M   'P 1'
#
loop_
_entity.id
_entity.type
_entity.pdbx_description
1 polymer ?
#
loop_
_entity_poly.entity_id
_entity_poly.type
_entity_poly.pdbx_seq_one_letter_code
_entity_poly.pdbx_strand_id
1 'polypeptide(L)'
;MASSYKDLYITGLRNAHALENQAIELLKRQVERLENYPAMSERMRQHIEESRNQAKRIEQILNQFGTSESSLKDAGLGLMGNLLALAHAPAPDEVVKNTFANYAFENYEIASYRGLLTMAEAAGDTSGPALLQQSLDEETRMAEWINQHLPETIQTYIQRNISGQTAGR
;
A
#
# COMPACT_ATOMS: atom_id res chain seq x y z
N MET A 1 5.18 15.47 -21.72
CA MET A 1 5.86 16.21 -20.63
C MET A 1 4.78 16.93 -19.85
N ALA A 2 4.74 16.84 -18.52
CA ALA A 2 3.83 17.66 -17.71
C ALA A 2 4.18 19.14 -17.90
N SER A 3 3.17 19.98 -18.11
CA SER A 3 3.36 21.37 -18.55
C SER A 3 3.19 22.38 -17.41
N SER A 4 2.83 21.93 -16.21
CA SER A 4 2.58 22.77 -15.02
C SER A 4 2.73 21.99 -13.70
N TYR A 5 2.83 22.71 -12.57
CA TYR A 5 2.77 22.12 -11.22
C TYR A 5 1.49 21.30 -11.01
N LYS A 6 0.37 21.80 -11.52
CA LYS A 6 -0.92 21.09 -11.49
C LYS A 6 -0.88 19.77 -12.25
N ASP A 7 -0.27 19.73 -13.44
CA ASP A 7 -0.17 18.50 -14.22
C ASP A 7 0.68 17.45 -13.48
N LEU A 8 1.80 17.87 -12.88
CA LEU A 8 2.65 16.99 -12.07
C LEU A 8 1.89 16.44 -10.85
N TYR A 9 1.13 17.28 -10.17
CA TYR A 9 0.31 16.87 -9.03
C TYR A 9 -0.78 15.86 -9.44
N ILE A 10 -1.50 16.12 -10.54
CA ILE A 10 -2.50 15.19 -11.08
C ILE A 10 -1.86 13.85 -11.47
N THR A 11 -0.68 13.86 -12.10
CA THR A 11 0.08 12.63 -12.38
C THR A 11 0.46 11.90 -11.10
N GLY A 12 0.91 12.62 -10.07
CA GLY A 12 1.19 12.05 -8.75
C GLY A 12 -0.03 11.35 -8.16
N LEU A 13 -1.19 12.04 -8.15
CA LEU A 13 -2.44 11.49 -7.64
C LEU A 13 -2.86 10.22 -8.40
N ARG A 14 -2.75 10.21 -9.74
CA ARG A 14 -3.01 9.02 -10.56
C ARG A 14 -2.09 7.85 -10.19
N ASN A 15 -0.81 8.13 -9.97
CA ASN A 15 0.15 7.09 -9.58
C ASN A 15 -0.16 6.54 -8.19
N ALA A 16 -0.53 7.38 -7.22
CA ALA A 16 -0.93 6.94 -5.90
C ALA A 16 -2.23 6.11 -5.96
N HIS A 17 -3.22 6.52 -6.76
CA HIS A 17 -4.44 5.71 -6.95
C HIS A 17 -4.15 4.31 -7.50
N ALA A 18 -3.22 4.21 -8.46
CA ALA A 18 -2.79 2.92 -8.99
C ALA A 18 -2.03 2.09 -7.93
N LEU A 19 -1.23 2.75 -7.09
CA LEU A 19 -0.50 2.13 -5.99
C LEU A 19 -1.46 1.50 -4.96
N GLU A 20 -2.48 2.24 -4.53
CA GLU A 20 -3.52 1.74 -3.61
C GLU A 20 -4.23 0.50 -4.15
N ASN A 21 -4.62 0.52 -5.42
CA ASN A 21 -5.28 -0.62 -6.05
C ASN A 21 -4.35 -1.83 -6.16
N GLN A 22 -3.05 -1.61 -6.38
CA GLN A 22 -2.06 -2.68 -6.34
C GLN A 22 -1.90 -3.26 -4.93
N ALA A 23 -1.85 -2.40 -3.91
CA ALA A 23 -1.79 -2.81 -2.50
C ALA A 23 -2.96 -3.73 -2.15
N ILE A 24 -4.19 -3.30 -2.49
CA ILE A 24 -5.43 -4.05 -2.25
C ILE A 24 -5.37 -5.46 -2.85
N GLU A 25 -4.97 -5.60 -4.12
CA GLU A 25 -4.96 -6.90 -4.80
C GLU A 25 -3.83 -7.81 -4.32
N LEU A 26 -2.73 -7.25 -3.80
CA LEU A 26 -1.66 -8.03 -3.17
C LEU A 26 -2.08 -8.53 -1.80
N LEU A 27 -2.59 -7.64 -0.95
CA LEU A 27 -3.01 -7.96 0.41
C LEU A 27 -4.13 -9.01 0.43
N LYS A 28 -5.10 -8.93 -0.49
CA LYS A 28 -6.14 -9.99 -0.63
C LYS A 28 -5.53 -11.38 -0.80
N ARG A 29 -4.55 -11.49 -1.71
CA ARG A 29 -3.87 -12.77 -1.99
C ARG A 29 -3.05 -13.26 -0.80
N GLN A 30 -2.45 -12.35 -0.03
CA GLN A 30 -1.73 -12.72 1.20
C GLN A 30 -2.68 -13.21 2.30
N VAL A 31 -3.80 -12.51 2.51
CA VAL A 31 -4.78 -12.83 3.56
C VAL A 31 -5.35 -14.25 3.39
N GLU A 32 -5.58 -14.69 2.15
CA GLU A 32 -6.02 -16.06 1.85
C GLU A 32 -5.03 -17.15 2.30
N ARG A 33 -3.76 -16.81 2.49
CA ARG A 33 -2.68 -17.75 2.84
C ARG A 33 -2.19 -17.62 4.28
N LEU A 34 -2.69 -16.65 5.04
CA LEU A 34 -2.27 -16.36 6.43
C LEU A 34 -3.12 -17.09 7.48
N GLU A 35 -3.40 -18.38 7.29
CA GLU A 35 -4.25 -19.17 8.20
C GLU A 35 -3.68 -19.27 9.63
N ASN A 36 -2.35 -19.24 9.74
CA ASN A 36 -1.62 -19.46 11.00
C ASN A 36 -1.15 -18.18 11.70
N TYR A 37 -1.55 -17.01 11.19
CA TYR A 37 -1.15 -15.69 11.69
C TYR A 37 -2.40 -14.81 11.87
N PRO A 38 -3.28 -15.12 12.83
CA PRO A 38 -4.62 -14.51 12.91
C PRO A 38 -4.58 -12.98 13.13
N ALA A 39 -3.68 -12.49 14.00
CA ALA A 39 -3.52 -11.06 14.23
C ALA A 39 -3.07 -10.32 12.96
N MET A 40 -2.11 -10.89 12.23
CA MET A 40 -1.62 -10.33 10.96
C MET A 40 -2.73 -10.33 9.90
N SER A 41 -3.44 -11.45 9.77
CA SER A 41 -4.55 -11.64 8.84
C SER A 41 -5.66 -10.62 9.08
N GLU A 42 -6.03 -10.40 10.34
CA GLU A 42 -7.03 -9.40 10.72
C GLU A 42 -6.58 -7.97 10.41
N ARG A 43 -5.34 -7.60 10.80
CA ARG A 43 -4.80 -6.27 10.49
C ARG A 43 -4.75 -6.00 8.99
N MET A 44 -4.37 -6.97 8.17
CA MET A 44 -4.37 -6.84 6.71
C MET A 44 -5.77 -6.65 6.13
N ARG A 45 -6.81 -7.33 6.66
CA ARG A 45 -8.20 -7.10 6.23
C ARG A 45 -8.65 -5.68 6.54
N GLN A 46 -8.32 -5.17 7.72
CA GLN A 46 -8.59 -3.78 8.09
C GLN A 46 -7.86 -2.82 7.15
N HIS A 47 -6.59 -3.08 6.87
CA HIS A 47 -5.78 -2.25 5.99
C HIS A 47 -6.28 -2.24 4.55
N ILE A 48 -6.76 -3.38 4.01
CA ILE A 48 -7.43 -3.42 2.69
C ILE A 48 -8.60 -2.43 2.62
N GLU A 49 -9.38 -2.30 3.69
CA GLU A 49 -10.49 -1.34 3.73
C GLU A 49 -10.01 0.11 3.92
N GLU A 50 -8.91 0.33 4.65
CA GLU A 50 -8.21 1.62 4.70
C GLU A 50 -7.76 2.05 3.29
N SER A 51 -6.98 1.23 2.57
CA SER A 51 -6.51 1.50 1.20
C SER A 51 -7.66 1.73 0.21
N ARG A 52 -8.79 1.02 0.34
CA ARG A 52 -10.00 1.30 -0.47
C ARG A 52 -10.53 2.71 -0.25
N ASN A 53 -10.54 3.17 1.00
CA ASN A 53 -11.01 4.51 1.32
C ASN A 53 -10.02 5.57 0.87
N GLN A 54 -8.73 5.27 0.92
CA GLN A 54 -7.66 6.13 0.40
C GLN A 54 -7.76 6.31 -1.12
N ALA A 55 -7.97 5.23 -1.87
CA ALA A 55 -8.24 5.30 -3.31
C ALA A 55 -9.44 6.21 -3.61
N LYS A 56 -10.54 6.10 -2.85
CA LYS A 56 -11.71 6.98 -2.98
C LYS A 56 -11.40 8.43 -2.65
N ARG A 57 -10.56 8.71 -1.62
CA ARG A 57 -10.11 10.08 -1.32
C ARG A 57 -9.33 10.66 -2.49
N ILE A 58 -8.43 9.88 -3.10
CA ILE A 58 -7.67 10.32 -4.26
C ILE A 58 -8.60 10.60 -5.45
N GLU A 59 -9.60 9.75 -5.71
CA GLU A 59 -10.63 10.00 -6.73
C GLU A 59 -11.40 11.31 -6.46
N GLN A 60 -11.76 11.58 -5.20
CA GLN A 60 -12.42 12.82 -4.82
C GLN A 60 -11.56 14.06 -5.11
N ILE A 61 -10.24 14.00 -4.89
CA ILE A 61 -9.31 15.07 -5.21
C ILE A 61 -9.20 15.24 -6.73
N LEU A 62 -8.99 14.14 -7.45
CA LEU A 62 -8.89 14.12 -8.91
C LEU A 62 -10.12 14.71 -9.61
N ASN A 63 -11.32 14.42 -9.11
CA ASN A 63 -12.57 14.96 -9.64
C ASN A 63 -12.64 16.50 -9.60
N GLN A 64 -11.97 17.14 -8.64
CA GLN A 64 -11.89 18.62 -8.56
C GLN A 64 -11.12 19.23 -9.73
N PHE A 65 -10.25 18.44 -10.37
CA PHE A 65 -9.45 18.86 -11.52
C PHE A 65 -10.07 18.45 -12.86
N GLY A 66 -11.30 17.92 -12.86
CA GLY A 66 -12.01 17.52 -14.08
C GLY A 66 -11.43 16.27 -14.74
N THR A 67 -10.66 15.46 -14.00
CA THR A 67 -10.12 14.20 -14.51
C THR A 67 -11.18 13.09 -14.41
N SER A 68 -11.39 12.32 -15.47
CA SER A 68 -12.31 11.18 -15.49
C SER A 68 -11.65 9.89 -15.01
N GLU A 69 -12.45 8.93 -14.53
CA GLU A 69 -12.00 7.56 -14.18
C GLU A 69 -11.21 6.88 -15.31
N SER A 70 -11.56 7.15 -16.57
CA SER A 70 -10.85 6.60 -17.74
C SER A 70 -9.38 7.03 -17.81
N SER A 71 -9.01 8.16 -17.22
CA SER A 71 -7.63 8.69 -17.19
C SER A 71 -6.76 8.11 -16.07
N LEU A 72 -7.33 7.29 -15.17
CA LEU A 72 -6.61 6.57 -14.13
C LEU A 72 -5.91 5.30 -14.67
N LYS A 73 -6.40 4.76 -15.79
CA LYS A 73 -5.87 3.52 -16.39
C LYS A 73 -4.47 3.66 -16.99
N ASP A 74 -3.99 4.89 -17.18
CA ASP A 74 -2.71 5.20 -17.84
C ASP A 74 -1.52 5.35 -16.87
N ALA A 75 -1.70 5.08 -15.57
CA ALA A 75 -0.61 5.13 -14.60
C ALA A 75 0.35 3.92 -14.78
N GLY A 76 1.64 4.20 -14.96
CA GLY A 76 2.66 3.21 -15.30
C GLY A 76 2.92 2.18 -14.18
N LEU A 77 2.42 0.96 -14.37
CA LEU A 77 2.52 -0.19 -13.44
C LEU A 77 3.89 -0.92 -13.46
N GLY A 78 5.00 -0.21 -13.70
CA GLY A 78 6.22 -0.86 -14.19
C GLY A 78 7.16 -1.50 -13.15
N LEU A 79 7.32 -0.92 -11.96
CA LEU A 79 8.47 -1.27 -11.09
C LEU A 79 8.10 -1.96 -9.76
N MET A 80 7.07 -1.51 -9.05
CA MET A 80 6.63 -2.14 -7.80
C MET A 80 6.03 -3.53 -8.02
N GLY A 81 5.31 -3.73 -9.14
CA GLY A 81 4.68 -5.01 -9.46
C GLY A 81 5.65 -6.19 -9.57
N ASN A 82 6.87 -5.94 -10.09
CA ASN A 82 7.88 -6.99 -10.21
C ASN A 82 8.56 -7.34 -8.88
N LEU A 83 8.77 -6.35 -8.00
CA LEU A 83 9.32 -6.59 -6.66
C LEU A 83 8.33 -7.40 -5.81
N LEU A 84 7.06 -7.04 -5.87
CA LEU A 84 6.00 -7.69 -5.09
C LEU A 84 5.69 -9.08 -5.66
N ALA A 85 5.70 -9.28 -6.97
CA ALA A 85 5.51 -10.60 -7.59
C ALA A 85 6.55 -11.64 -7.11
N LEU A 86 7.81 -11.22 -6.88
CA LEU A 86 8.85 -12.08 -6.32
C LEU A 86 8.64 -12.41 -4.84
N ALA A 87 8.09 -11.48 -4.06
CA ALA A 87 7.77 -11.70 -2.64
C ALA A 87 6.63 -12.71 -2.43
N HIS A 88 5.68 -12.79 -3.38
CA HIS A 88 4.45 -13.59 -3.29
C HIS A 88 4.54 -14.99 -3.94
N ALA A 89 5.75 -15.43 -4.31
CA ALA A 89 5.96 -16.79 -4.79
C ALA A 89 5.75 -17.79 -3.64
N PRO A 90 4.96 -18.86 -3.81
CA PRO A 90 4.77 -19.87 -2.77
C PRO A 90 6.11 -20.43 -2.31
N ALA A 91 6.43 -20.23 -1.04
CA ALA A 91 7.68 -20.65 -0.44
C ALA A 91 7.47 -20.95 1.05
N PRO A 92 8.30 -21.81 1.67
CA PRO A 92 8.21 -22.08 3.11
C PRO A 92 8.31 -20.79 3.96
N ASP A 93 9.07 -19.81 3.49
CA ASP A 93 9.32 -18.51 4.14
C ASP A 93 8.45 -17.36 3.58
N GLU A 94 7.36 -17.66 2.86
CA GLU A 94 6.47 -16.67 2.23
C GLU A 94 5.99 -15.60 3.22
N VAL A 95 5.59 -15.98 4.44
CA VAL A 95 5.14 -15.03 5.47
C VAL A 95 6.23 -14.01 5.86
N VAL A 96 7.50 -14.45 5.91
CA VAL A 96 8.63 -13.58 6.25
C VAL A 96 8.88 -12.59 5.13
N LYS A 97 8.97 -13.08 3.89
CA LYS A 97 9.18 -12.26 2.69
C LYS A 97 8.06 -11.25 2.50
N ASN A 98 6.81 -11.67 2.66
CA ASN A 98 5.65 -10.80 2.56
C ASN A 98 5.67 -9.72 3.64
N THR A 99 6.01 -10.05 4.88
CA THR A 99 6.07 -9.05 5.96
C THR A 99 7.12 -7.98 5.67
N PHE A 100 8.31 -8.37 5.17
CA PHE A 100 9.34 -7.42 4.75
C PHE A 100 8.89 -6.56 3.57
N ALA A 101 8.29 -7.19 2.56
CA ALA A 101 7.80 -6.50 1.37
C ALA A 101 6.71 -5.49 1.71
N ASN A 102 5.75 -5.87 2.56
CA ASN A 102 4.70 -4.99 3.02
C ASN A 102 5.30 -3.81 3.78
N TYR A 103 6.19 -4.03 4.76
CA TYR A 103 6.82 -2.94 5.49
C TYR A 103 7.55 -1.94 4.57
N ALA A 104 8.25 -2.43 3.54
CA ALA A 104 8.88 -1.57 2.54
C ALA A 104 7.84 -0.80 1.69
N PHE A 105 6.72 -1.46 1.35
CA PHE A 105 5.63 -0.88 0.59
C PHE A 105 4.93 0.25 1.36
N GLU A 106 4.58 0.03 2.63
CA GLU A 106 4.00 1.08 3.50
C GLU A 106 4.90 2.33 3.55
N ASN A 107 6.22 2.14 3.68
CA ASN A 107 7.16 3.26 3.71
C ASN A 107 7.25 3.99 2.36
N TYR A 108 7.05 3.28 1.26
CA TYR A 108 6.96 3.88 -0.07
C TYR A 108 5.65 4.69 -0.22
N GLU A 109 4.53 4.21 0.33
CA GLU A 109 3.26 4.94 0.38
C GLU A 109 3.35 6.18 1.25
N ILE A 110 3.94 6.09 2.44
CA ILE A 110 4.24 7.24 3.31
C ILE A 110 5.05 8.30 2.55
N ALA A 111 6.11 7.90 1.83
CA ALA A 111 6.90 8.81 1.02
C ALA A 111 6.09 9.43 -0.14
N SER A 112 5.25 8.63 -0.78
CA SER A 112 4.36 9.08 -1.87
C SER A 112 3.36 10.12 -1.39
N TYR A 113 2.70 9.90 -0.26
CA TYR A 113 1.76 10.86 0.34
C TYR A 113 2.44 12.16 0.78
N ARG A 114 3.62 12.09 1.39
CA ARG A 114 4.42 13.29 1.71
C ARG A 114 4.80 14.07 0.45
N GLY A 115 5.16 13.36 -0.62
CA GLY A 115 5.39 13.94 -1.94
C GLY A 115 4.14 14.64 -2.48
N LEU A 116 2.98 14.00 -2.39
CA LEU A 116 1.70 14.58 -2.82
C LEU A 116 1.31 15.82 -2.03
N LEU A 117 1.53 15.86 -0.71
CA LEU A 117 1.30 17.06 0.10
C LEU A 117 2.16 18.23 -0.38
N THR A 118 3.43 17.97 -0.68
CA THR A 118 4.36 18.98 -1.24
C THR A 118 3.90 19.45 -2.63
N MET A 119 3.45 18.53 -3.48
CA MET A 119 2.93 18.86 -4.81
C MET A 119 1.61 19.64 -4.74
N ALA A 120 0.74 19.33 -3.78
CA ALA A 120 -0.52 20.02 -3.56
C ALA A 120 -0.28 21.50 -3.22
N GLU A 121 0.68 21.78 -2.34
CA GLU A 121 1.11 23.14 -2.01
C GLU A 121 1.61 23.90 -3.26
N ALA A 122 2.50 23.28 -4.03
CA ALA A 122 3.02 23.89 -5.26
C ALA A 122 1.95 24.10 -6.35
N ALA A 123 0.92 23.24 -6.39
CA ALA A 123 -0.20 23.35 -7.33
C ALA A 123 -1.30 24.31 -6.84
N GLY A 124 -1.22 24.82 -5.61
CA GLY A 124 -2.23 25.68 -5.01
C GLY A 124 -3.53 24.96 -4.62
N ASP A 125 -3.48 23.64 -4.41
CA ASP A 125 -4.63 22.87 -3.92
C ASP A 125 -4.81 23.07 -2.41
N THR A 126 -6.00 23.53 -2.02
CA THR A 126 -6.35 23.80 -0.62
C THR A 126 -7.37 22.81 -0.07
N SER A 127 -7.96 21.96 -0.91
CA SER A 127 -8.99 20.98 -0.53
C SER A 127 -8.45 19.57 -0.41
N GLY A 128 -7.46 19.18 -1.23
CA GLY A 128 -6.82 17.87 -1.17
C GLY A 128 -5.97 17.56 0.07
N PRO A 129 -5.20 18.51 0.65
CA PRO A 129 -4.23 18.20 1.70
C PRO A 129 -4.80 17.48 2.93
N ALA A 130 -6.02 17.83 3.38
CA ALA A 130 -6.64 17.18 4.53
C ALA A 130 -6.92 15.69 4.29
N LEU A 131 -7.34 15.34 3.07
CA LEU A 131 -7.61 13.96 2.67
C LEU A 131 -6.31 13.15 2.51
N LEU A 132 -5.28 13.77 1.93
CA LEU A 132 -3.95 13.16 1.80
C LEU A 132 -3.28 12.93 3.15
N GLN A 133 -3.42 13.87 4.09
CA GLN A 133 -2.90 13.71 5.44
C GLN A 133 -3.58 12.56 6.18
N GLN A 134 -4.90 12.41 6.01
CA GLN A 134 -5.63 11.30 6.61
C GLN A 134 -5.10 9.94 6.12
N SER A 135 -4.83 9.80 4.82
CA SER A 135 -4.22 8.58 4.26
C SER A 135 -2.79 8.38 4.79
N LEU A 136 -1.96 9.44 4.82
CA LEU A 136 -0.61 9.37 5.38
C LEU A 136 -0.60 8.86 6.83
N ASP A 137 -1.55 9.29 7.65
CA ASP A 137 -1.65 8.85 9.04
C ASP A 137 -2.05 7.36 9.14
N GLU A 138 -2.90 6.87 8.23
CA GLU A 138 -3.27 5.45 8.12
C GLU A 138 -2.06 4.58 7.74
N GLU A 139 -1.31 4.98 6.70
CA GLU A 139 -0.09 4.29 6.25
C GLU A 139 1.00 4.26 7.33
N THR A 140 1.16 5.38 8.03
CA THR A 140 2.11 5.46 9.15
C THR A 140 1.75 4.47 10.26
N ARG A 141 0.46 4.37 10.62
CA ARG A 141 -0.01 3.40 11.61
C ARG A 141 0.18 1.95 11.15
N MET A 142 -0.03 1.65 9.86
CA MET A 142 0.21 0.31 9.33
C MET A 142 1.70 -0.05 9.37
N ALA A 143 2.58 0.84 8.90
CA ALA A 143 4.03 0.64 8.97
C ALA A 143 4.51 0.41 10.41
N GLU A 144 4.05 1.23 11.36
CA GLU A 144 4.36 1.08 12.79
C GLU A 144 3.87 -0.25 13.34
N TRP A 145 2.65 -0.66 12.99
CA TRP A 145 2.09 -1.94 13.40
C TRP A 145 2.94 -3.11 12.90
N ILE A 146 3.31 -3.11 11.60
CA ILE A 146 4.13 -4.17 11.02
C ILE A 146 5.48 -4.24 11.75
N ASN A 147 6.13 -3.09 11.96
CA ASN A 147 7.42 -3.03 12.65
C ASN A 147 7.35 -3.60 14.09
N GLN A 148 6.28 -3.29 14.83
CA GLN A 148 6.08 -3.79 16.19
C GLN A 148 5.83 -5.30 16.25
N HIS A 149 5.12 -5.86 15.27
CA HIS A 149 4.76 -7.28 15.23
C HIS A 149 5.76 -8.13 14.45
N LEU A 150 6.73 -7.51 13.76
CA LEU A 150 7.73 -8.23 12.99
C LEU A 150 8.49 -9.29 13.82
N PRO A 151 9.01 -9.00 15.02
CA PRO A 151 9.70 -10.02 15.82
C PRO A 151 8.83 -11.24 16.15
N GLU A 152 7.55 -11.02 16.50
CA GLU A 152 6.59 -12.09 16.81
C GLU A 152 6.30 -12.95 15.58
N THR A 153 6.09 -12.34 14.41
CA THR A 153 5.89 -13.04 13.14
C THR A 153 7.08 -13.94 12.81
N ILE A 154 8.31 -13.44 12.97
CA ILE A 154 9.54 -14.21 12.73
C ILE A 154 9.68 -15.36 13.73
N GLN A 155 9.41 -15.12 15.02
CA GLN A 155 9.47 -16.17 16.04
C GLN A 155 8.46 -17.29 15.76
N THR A 156 7.23 -16.93 15.41
CA THR A 156 6.17 -17.88 15.04
C THR A 156 6.60 -18.70 13.83
N TYR A 157 7.14 -18.06 12.80
CA TYR A 157 7.69 -18.76 11.63
C TYR A 157 8.78 -19.76 12.01
N ILE A 158 9.76 -19.37 12.82
CA ILE A 158 10.86 -20.23 13.27
C ILE A 158 10.31 -21.46 14.03
N GLN A 159 9.45 -21.24 15.03
CA GLN A 159 8.87 -22.32 15.85
C GLN A 159 8.12 -23.35 14.99
N ARG A 160 7.34 -22.86 14.04
CA ARG A 160 6.57 -23.67 13.11
C ARG A 160 7.46 -24.49 12.17
N ASN A 161 8.49 -23.86 11.61
CA ASN A 161 9.42 -24.53 10.70
C ASN A 161 10.24 -25.62 11.41
N ILE A 162 10.68 -25.37 12.66
CA ILE A 162 11.38 -26.38 13.48
C ILE A 162 10.44 -27.53 13.88
N SER A 163 9.16 -27.25 14.13
CA SER A 163 8.16 -28.25 14.53
C SER A 163 7.58 -29.06 13.36
N GLY A 164 8.03 -28.82 12.13
CA GLY A 164 7.52 -29.49 10.92
C GLY A 164 6.09 -29.06 10.52
N GLN A 165 5.62 -27.91 10.98
CA GLN A 165 4.31 -27.36 10.65
C GLN A 165 4.47 -26.20 9.65
N THR A 166 4.40 -26.46 8.36
CA THR A 166 4.53 -25.42 7.31
C THR A 166 3.35 -24.44 7.31
N ALA A 167 3.54 -23.27 6.69
CA ALA A 167 2.56 -22.18 6.66
C ALA A 167 1.33 -22.46 5.78
N GLY A 168 1.35 -23.52 4.96
CA GLY A 168 0.19 -24.07 4.27
C GLY A 168 0.41 -25.57 4.08
N ARG A 169 -0.62 -26.36 4.43
CA ARG A 169 -0.69 -27.84 4.49
C ARG A 169 0.58 -28.58 4.95
#